data_AF-A0A2P4SHT8-F1
#
_entry.id   AF-A0A2P4SHT8-F1
#
_cell.length_a   1.000
_cell.length_b   1.000
_cell.length_c   1.000
_cell.angle_alpha   90.00
_cell.angle_beta   90.00
_cell.angle_gamma   90.00
#
_symmetry.space_group_name_H-M   'P 1'
#
loop_
_entity.id
_entity.type
_entity.pdbx_description
1 polymer ?
#
loop_
_entity_poly.entity_id
_entity_poly.type
_entity_poly.pdbx_seq_one_letter_code
_entity_poly.pdbx_strand_id
1 'polypeptide(L)'
;PIEKLVALLNTLDRWIDETPPVDQPSRFGNKAFRTWYAKLDQEAENLVAAVIPKHLANAAPEVAVYLKESVGNSTRIDYGTGHEAAFAAFLCCLCKIGVLRVDDQMAIVFKVFNRYLEVMRKLQKTYRMEPAGSQGVWGLDDFQFLPFIWGSSQLIDHPNLEPRHFVDEKVVNENHKDFMFLECILFITE
;
A
#
# COMPACT_ATOMS: atom_id res chain seq x y z
N PRO A 1 -16.87 3.54 7.21
CA PRO A 1 -16.16 2.55 6.35
C PRO A 1 -14.65 2.80 6.33
N ILE A 2 -14.25 4.06 6.16
CA ILE A 2 -12.84 4.51 6.20
C ILE A 2 -12.10 4.04 7.47
N GLU A 3 -12.65 4.28 8.66
CA GLU A 3 -12.02 3.86 9.92
C GLU A 3 -11.82 2.34 10.00
N LYS A 4 -12.76 1.56 9.45
CA LYS A 4 -12.66 0.11 9.40
C LYS A 4 -11.57 -0.35 8.43
N LEU A 5 -11.38 0.35 7.32
CA LEU A 5 -10.27 0.09 6.39
C LEU A 5 -8.92 0.42 7.01
N VAL A 6 -8.82 1.53 7.75
CA VAL A 6 -7.60 1.87 8.51
C VAL A 6 -7.34 0.82 9.59
N ALA A 7 -8.37 0.35 10.32
CA ALA A 7 -8.24 -0.72 11.30
C ALA A 7 -7.82 -2.07 10.67
N LEU A 8 -8.32 -2.38 9.47
CA LEU A 8 -7.87 -3.52 8.67
C LEU A 8 -6.36 -3.39 8.37
N LEU A 9 -5.90 -2.25 7.88
CA LEU A 9 -4.48 -2.01 7.59
C LEU A 9 -3.61 -2.06 8.86
N ASN A 10 -4.11 -1.57 9.99
CA ASN A 10 -3.44 -1.69 11.29
C ASN A 10 -3.34 -3.14 11.77
N THR A 11 -4.30 -3.99 11.39
CA THR A 11 -4.22 -5.43 11.68
C THR A 11 -3.11 -6.08 10.87
N LEU A 12 -2.99 -5.74 9.58
CA LEU A 12 -1.89 -6.18 8.72
C LEU A 12 -0.54 -5.74 9.28
N ASP A 13 -0.43 -4.48 9.71
CA ASP A 13 0.78 -3.91 10.31
C ASP A 13 1.18 -4.62 11.60
N ARG A 14 0.23 -4.85 12.51
CA ARG A 14 0.47 -5.61 13.75
C ARG A 14 0.98 -7.02 13.46
N TRP A 15 0.48 -7.67 12.42
CA TRP A 15 0.99 -8.99 12.04
C TRP A 15 2.44 -8.97 11.58
N ILE A 16 2.94 -7.84 11.07
CA ILE A 16 4.37 -7.67 10.74
C ILE A 16 5.19 -7.73 12.04
N ASP A 17 4.76 -7.01 13.07
CA ASP A 17 5.43 -7.00 14.38
C ASP A 17 5.42 -8.38 15.04
N GLU A 18 4.33 -9.12 14.89
CA GLU A 18 4.17 -10.49 15.39
C GLU A 18 4.90 -11.54 14.55
N THR A 19 5.47 -11.17 13.40
CA THR A 19 6.10 -12.08 12.46
C THR A 19 7.50 -11.57 12.10
N PRO A 20 8.44 -11.55 13.05
CA PRO A 20 9.77 -10.98 12.85
C PRO A 20 10.56 -11.74 11.76
N PRO A 21 11.53 -11.07 11.10
CA PRO A 21 12.41 -11.71 10.12
C PRO A 21 13.16 -12.89 10.74
N VAL A 22 13.29 -13.98 9.99
CA VAL A 22 14.04 -15.16 10.42
C VAL A 22 15.46 -15.10 9.89
N ASP A 23 16.40 -15.68 10.64
CA ASP A 23 17.74 -15.91 10.12
C ASP A 23 17.68 -16.89 8.95
N GLN A 24 18.33 -16.53 7.85
CA GLN A 24 18.30 -17.31 6.63
C GLN A 24 19.59 -17.13 5.82
N PRO A 25 20.05 -18.17 5.11
CA PRO A 25 21.24 -18.07 4.27
C PRO A 25 21.00 -17.23 3.00
N SER A 26 19.74 -17.02 2.60
CA SER A 26 19.40 -16.22 1.41
C SER A 26 19.49 -14.73 1.71
N ARG A 27 20.22 -14.00 0.85
CA ARG A 27 20.29 -12.53 0.89
C ARG A 27 19.04 -11.82 0.35
N PHE A 28 18.19 -12.55 -0.38
CA PHE A 28 16.94 -12.05 -0.97
C PHE A 28 15.78 -12.12 0.03
N GLY A 29 14.54 -11.96 -0.44
CA GLY A 29 13.33 -11.90 0.37
C GLY A 29 13.30 -12.84 1.59
N ASN A 30 12.92 -12.29 2.74
CA ASN A 30 12.89 -13.00 4.01
C ASN A 30 11.66 -13.93 4.06
N LYS A 31 11.89 -15.22 4.39
CA LYS A 31 10.85 -16.25 4.42
C LYS A 31 9.74 -15.96 5.43
N ALA A 32 9.97 -15.11 6.44
CA ALA A 32 8.94 -14.69 7.39
C ALA A 32 7.75 -14.00 6.69
N PHE A 33 7.96 -13.39 5.51
CA PHE A 33 6.87 -12.85 4.68
C PHE A 33 5.82 -13.92 4.34
N ARG A 34 6.23 -15.17 4.11
CA ARG A 34 5.30 -16.26 3.80
C ARG A 34 4.39 -16.57 4.98
N THR A 35 4.93 -16.51 6.18
CA THR A 35 4.17 -16.68 7.43
C THR A 35 3.17 -15.54 7.61
N TRP A 36 3.60 -14.31 7.34
CA TRP A 36 2.71 -13.14 7.37
C TRP A 36 1.61 -13.24 6.31
N TYR A 37 1.95 -13.58 5.07
CA TYR A 37 1.01 -13.74 3.96
C TYR A 37 0.01 -14.87 4.21
N ALA A 38 0.44 -15.99 4.82
CA ALA A 38 -0.46 -17.09 5.16
C ALA A 38 -1.55 -16.67 6.17
N LYS A 39 -1.24 -15.78 7.12
CA LYS A 39 -2.25 -15.18 8.01
C LYS A 39 -3.25 -14.35 7.21
N LEU A 40 -2.76 -13.52 6.29
CA LEU A 40 -3.64 -12.73 5.41
C LEU A 40 -4.54 -13.63 4.54
N ASP A 41 -3.99 -14.68 3.94
CA ASP A 41 -4.77 -15.57 3.05
C ASP A 41 -5.92 -16.26 3.79
N GLN A 42 -5.73 -16.60 5.06
CA GLN A 42 -6.74 -17.21 5.92
C GLN A 42 -7.79 -16.19 6.43
N GLU A 43 -7.37 -14.97 6.74
CA GLU A 43 -8.20 -13.96 7.41
C GLU A 43 -8.79 -12.90 6.47
N ALA A 44 -8.41 -12.87 5.18
CA ALA A 44 -8.80 -11.83 4.24
C ALA A 44 -10.33 -11.66 4.16
N GLU A 45 -11.08 -12.77 4.10
CA GLU A 45 -12.55 -12.70 4.07
C GLU A 45 -13.13 -12.12 5.36
N ASN A 46 -12.58 -12.47 6.52
CA ASN A 46 -13.01 -11.94 7.82
C ASN A 46 -12.71 -10.43 7.93
N LEU A 47 -11.52 -10.02 7.48
CA LEU A 47 -11.11 -8.61 7.43
C LEU A 47 -12.05 -7.80 6.54
N VAL A 48 -12.36 -8.30 5.35
CA VAL A 48 -13.27 -7.64 4.41
C VAL A 48 -14.70 -7.64 4.92
N ALA A 49 -15.18 -8.74 5.50
CA ALA A 49 -16.51 -8.83 6.11
C ALA A 49 -16.69 -7.84 7.27
N ALA A 50 -15.63 -7.48 7.99
CA ALA A 50 -15.69 -6.46 9.03
C ALA A 50 -15.96 -5.05 8.45
N VAL A 51 -15.49 -4.78 7.23
CA VAL A 51 -15.69 -3.51 6.50
C VAL A 51 -17.08 -3.46 5.84
N ILE A 52 -17.50 -4.55 5.20
CA ILE A 52 -18.72 -4.63 4.41
C ILE A 52 -19.97 -4.77 5.32
N PRO A 53 -21.07 -4.04 5.07
CA PRO A 53 -22.34 -4.22 5.79
C PRO A 53 -22.92 -5.64 5.60
N LYS A 54 -23.64 -6.14 6.62
CA LYS A 54 -24.20 -7.52 6.60
C LYS A 54 -25.05 -7.85 5.36
N HIS A 55 -25.80 -6.89 4.81
CA HIS A 55 -26.63 -7.12 3.63
C HIS A 55 -25.84 -7.32 2.33
N LEU A 56 -24.53 -7.04 2.34
CA LEU A 56 -23.58 -7.26 1.23
C LEU A 56 -22.54 -8.33 1.55
N ALA A 57 -22.73 -9.14 2.60
CA ALA A 57 -21.74 -10.13 3.05
C ALA A 57 -21.32 -11.12 1.95
N ASN A 58 -22.22 -11.42 1.00
CA ASN A 58 -21.94 -12.31 -0.13
C ASN A 58 -20.87 -11.76 -1.09
N ALA A 59 -20.57 -10.46 -1.05
CA ALA A 59 -19.49 -9.85 -1.83
C ALA A 59 -18.10 -10.02 -1.20
N ALA A 60 -18.02 -10.41 0.08
CA ALA A 60 -16.75 -10.49 0.81
C ALA A 60 -15.74 -11.46 0.17
N PRO A 61 -16.12 -12.68 -0.29
CA PRO A 61 -15.16 -13.60 -0.90
C PRO A 61 -14.48 -13.02 -2.15
N GLU A 62 -15.25 -12.39 -3.04
CA GLU A 62 -14.72 -11.77 -4.26
C GLU A 62 -13.83 -10.55 -3.94
N VAL A 63 -14.30 -9.66 -3.07
CA VAL A 63 -13.55 -8.46 -2.68
C VAL A 63 -12.25 -8.83 -1.97
N ALA A 64 -12.25 -9.90 -1.17
CA ALA A 64 -11.07 -10.39 -0.46
C ALA A 64 -9.97 -10.90 -1.40
N VAL A 65 -10.30 -11.41 -2.60
CA VAL A 65 -9.28 -11.81 -3.59
C VAL A 65 -8.36 -10.64 -3.93
N TYR A 66 -8.92 -9.45 -4.19
CA TYR A 66 -8.13 -8.26 -4.50
C TYR A 66 -7.26 -7.80 -3.32
N LEU A 67 -7.76 -7.95 -2.08
CA LEU A 67 -6.96 -7.65 -0.89
C LEU A 67 -5.75 -8.59 -0.80
N LYS A 68 -5.94 -9.89 -1.05
CA LYS A 68 -4.84 -10.88 -1.03
C LYS A 68 -3.78 -10.60 -2.08
N GLU A 69 -4.21 -10.24 -3.28
CA GLU A 69 -3.30 -9.90 -4.39
C GLU A 69 -2.62 -8.52 -4.22
N SER A 70 -2.98 -7.74 -3.18
CA SER A 70 -2.50 -6.36 -3.03
C SER A 70 -1.21 -6.16 -2.26
N VAL A 71 -0.58 -7.23 -1.76
CA VAL A 71 0.50 -7.12 -0.76
C VAL A 71 1.82 -7.79 -1.17
N GLY A 72 1.92 -8.24 -2.43
CA GLY A 72 3.08 -8.96 -2.95
C GLY A 72 2.84 -10.45 -3.17
N ASN A 73 3.86 -11.16 -3.64
CA ASN A 73 3.78 -12.60 -3.93
C ASN A 73 4.53 -13.44 -2.89
N SER A 74 3.84 -14.38 -2.24
CA SER A 74 4.44 -15.24 -1.20
C SER A 74 5.58 -16.14 -1.70
N THR A 75 5.48 -16.66 -2.92
CA THR A 75 6.49 -17.56 -3.49
C THR A 75 7.77 -16.80 -3.82
N ARG A 76 7.64 -15.70 -4.56
CA ARG A 76 8.77 -14.87 -5.04
C ARG A 76 9.28 -13.88 -3.99
N ILE A 77 8.46 -13.55 -2.99
CA ILE A 77 8.74 -12.53 -1.96
C ILE A 77 9.08 -11.20 -2.63
N ASP A 78 8.22 -10.83 -3.59
CA ASP A 78 8.33 -9.60 -4.36
C ASP A 78 7.06 -8.76 -4.24
N TYR A 79 7.19 -7.47 -4.51
CA TYR A 79 6.09 -6.51 -4.58
C TYR A 79 6.33 -5.54 -5.74
N GLY A 80 5.27 -5.03 -6.37
CA GLY A 80 5.37 -4.05 -7.44
C GLY A 80 4.02 -3.45 -7.80
N THR A 81 3.99 -2.66 -8.86
CA THR A 81 2.83 -1.85 -9.26
C THR A 81 1.57 -2.67 -9.60
N GLY A 82 1.73 -3.94 -9.97
CA GLY A 82 0.59 -4.85 -10.14
C GLY A 82 -0.18 -5.13 -8.83
N HIS A 83 0.55 -5.25 -7.72
CA HIS A 83 -0.03 -5.42 -6.39
C HIS A 83 -0.66 -4.12 -5.89
N GLU A 84 -0.01 -2.98 -6.15
CA GLU A 84 -0.59 -1.66 -5.89
C GLU A 84 -1.92 -1.47 -6.66
N ALA A 85 -1.96 -1.87 -7.93
CA ALA A 85 -3.16 -1.83 -8.75
C ALA A 85 -4.27 -2.76 -8.20
N ALA A 86 -3.91 -3.92 -7.63
CA ALA A 86 -4.87 -4.79 -6.95
C ALA A 86 -5.46 -4.12 -5.69
N PHE A 87 -4.69 -3.32 -4.96
CA PHE A 87 -5.25 -2.53 -3.85
C PHE A 87 -6.24 -1.46 -4.34
N ALA A 88 -5.91 -0.77 -5.43
CA ALA A 88 -6.83 0.17 -6.06
C ALA A 88 -8.09 -0.53 -6.59
N ALA A 89 -7.96 -1.75 -7.13
CA ALA A 89 -9.09 -2.58 -7.54
C ALA A 89 -9.96 -3.01 -6.33
N PHE A 90 -9.35 -3.38 -5.21
CA PHE A 90 -10.06 -3.66 -3.95
C PHE A 90 -10.91 -2.46 -3.51
N LEU A 91 -10.33 -1.25 -3.50
CA LEU A 91 -11.07 -0.03 -3.18
C LEU A 91 -12.17 0.28 -4.21
N CYS A 92 -11.89 0.06 -5.49
CA CYS A 92 -12.85 0.21 -6.58
C CYS A 92 -14.05 -0.74 -6.42
N CYS A 93 -13.84 -2.00 -6.03
CA CYS A 93 -14.92 -2.94 -5.76
C CYS A 93 -15.79 -2.43 -4.61
N LEU A 94 -15.21 -1.94 -3.51
CA LEU A 94 -15.96 -1.34 -2.40
C LEU A 94 -16.79 -0.12 -2.81
N CYS A 95 -16.29 0.71 -3.74
CA CYS A 95 -17.08 1.78 -4.35
C CYS A 95 -18.23 1.23 -5.19
N LYS A 96 -17.98 0.22 -6.03
CA LYS A 96 -18.99 -0.39 -6.92
C LYS A 96 -20.14 -1.04 -6.18
N ILE A 97 -19.88 -1.68 -5.04
CA ILE A 97 -20.94 -2.26 -4.18
C ILE A 97 -21.56 -1.22 -3.22
N GLY A 98 -21.14 0.05 -3.30
CA GLY A 98 -21.72 1.15 -2.53
C GLY A 98 -21.33 1.19 -1.05
N VAL A 99 -20.25 0.50 -0.66
CA VAL A 99 -19.68 0.57 0.70
C VAL A 99 -18.92 1.89 0.89
N LEU A 100 -18.17 2.31 -0.12
CA LEU A 100 -17.55 3.61 -0.21
C LEU A 100 -18.39 4.53 -1.12
N ARG A 101 -18.50 5.81 -0.74
CA ARG A 101 -19.30 6.82 -1.44
C ARG A 101 -18.41 7.91 -2.03
N VAL A 102 -18.99 8.78 -2.85
CA VAL A 102 -18.28 9.93 -3.45
C VAL A 102 -17.68 10.82 -2.37
N ASP A 103 -18.41 11.03 -1.26
CA ASP A 103 -17.93 11.82 -0.12
C ASP A 103 -16.69 11.21 0.57
N ASP A 104 -16.44 9.92 0.38
CA ASP A 104 -15.27 9.23 0.93
C ASP A 104 -14.03 9.40 0.05
N GLN A 105 -14.13 9.91 -1.19
CA GLN A 105 -13.05 9.84 -2.20
C GLN A 105 -11.71 10.44 -1.73
N MET A 106 -11.76 11.56 -1.01
CA MET A 106 -10.56 12.19 -0.47
C MET A 106 -9.94 11.34 0.65
N ALA A 107 -10.78 10.74 1.50
CA ALA A 107 -10.34 9.87 2.58
C ALA A 107 -9.81 8.52 2.08
N ILE A 108 -10.29 8.04 0.92
CA ILE A 108 -9.73 6.86 0.26
C ILE A 108 -8.25 7.09 -0.04
N VAL A 109 -7.88 8.25 -0.60
CA VAL A 109 -6.48 8.55 -0.93
C VAL A 109 -5.68 8.95 0.33
N PHE A 110 -6.13 9.98 1.04
CA PHE A 110 -5.32 10.60 2.10
C PHE A 110 -5.33 9.88 3.45
N LYS A 111 -6.26 8.94 3.66
CA LYS A 111 -6.27 8.10 4.88
C LYS A 111 -5.97 6.64 4.56
N VAL A 112 -6.77 6.03 3.70
CA VAL A 112 -6.68 4.58 3.46
C VAL A 112 -5.45 4.23 2.62
N PHE A 113 -5.28 4.88 1.47
CA PHE A 113 -4.15 4.60 0.58
C PHE A 113 -2.83 5.07 1.20
N ASN A 114 -2.80 6.24 1.83
CA ASN A 114 -1.62 6.69 2.57
C ASN A 114 -1.19 5.66 3.65
N ARG A 115 -2.15 5.17 4.44
CA ARG A 115 -1.87 4.13 5.44
C ARG A 115 -1.42 2.81 4.81
N TYR A 116 -1.97 2.45 3.66
CA TYR A 116 -1.54 1.26 2.92
C TYR A 116 -0.08 1.37 2.49
N LEU A 117 0.36 2.53 1.96
CA LEU A 117 1.75 2.76 1.56
C LEU A 117 2.70 2.59 2.74
N GLU A 118 2.36 3.11 3.93
CA GLU A 118 3.15 2.91 5.14
C GLU A 118 3.35 1.42 5.47
N VAL A 119 2.26 0.62 5.40
CA VAL A 119 2.33 -0.83 5.64
C VAL A 119 3.19 -1.50 4.57
N MET A 120 3.04 -1.13 3.29
CA MET A 120 3.83 -1.71 2.20
C MET A 120 5.31 -1.40 2.35
N ARG A 121 5.68 -0.15 2.69
CA ARG A 121 7.06 0.24 2.97
C ARG A 121 7.65 -0.54 4.13
N LYS A 122 6.86 -0.79 5.18
CA LYS A 122 7.29 -1.63 6.31
C LYS A 122 7.49 -3.08 5.86
N LEU A 123 6.58 -3.67 5.08
CA LEU A 123 6.77 -5.01 4.51
C LEU A 123 8.04 -5.12 3.66
N GLN A 124 8.24 -4.15 2.76
CA GLN A 124 9.40 -4.07 1.87
C GLN A 124 10.70 -4.06 2.67
N LYS A 125 10.80 -3.19 3.69
CA LYS A 125 11.98 -3.08 4.56
C LYS A 125 12.15 -4.30 5.47
N THR A 126 11.11 -4.70 6.21
CA THR A 126 11.17 -5.79 7.20
C THR A 126 11.48 -7.13 6.54
N TYR A 127 10.85 -7.42 5.41
CA TYR A 127 11.03 -8.70 4.73
C TYR A 127 11.96 -8.65 3.52
N ARG A 128 12.63 -7.51 3.27
CA ARG A 128 13.60 -7.36 2.16
C ARG A 128 13.00 -7.79 0.82
N MET A 129 11.76 -7.37 0.57
CA MET A 129 11.01 -7.79 -0.62
C MET A 129 11.69 -7.30 -1.88
N GLU A 130 11.68 -8.12 -2.92
CA GLU A 130 12.27 -7.76 -4.21
C GLU A 130 11.29 -6.92 -5.05
N PRO A 131 11.77 -5.99 -5.87
CA PRO A 131 10.94 -5.28 -6.84
C PRO A 131 10.39 -6.23 -7.92
N ALA A 132 9.07 -6.37 -7.98
CA ALA A 132 8.39 -7.20 -8.97
C ALA A 132 8.32 -6.46 -10.31
N GLY A 133 9.09 -6.92 -11.29
CA GLY A 133 9.08 -6.34 -12.65
C GLY A 133 9.86 -5.01 -12.76
N SER A 134 10.74 -4.69 -11.80
CA SER A 134 11.60 -3.51 -11.92
C SER A 134 12.49 -3.60 -13.16
N GLN A 135 12.54 -2.49 -13.91
CA GLN A 135 13.43 -2.31 -15.05
C GLN A 135 14.69 -1.50 -14.64
N GLY A 136 14.96 -1.33 -13.34
CA GLY A 136 16.06 -0.51 -12.83
C GLY A 136 15.91 0.93 -13.32
N VAL A 137 16.90 1.44 -14.06
CA VAL A 137 16.96 2.82 -14.58
C VAL A 137 15.79 3.23 -15.50
N TRP A 138 14.93 2.30 -15.89
CA TRP A 138 13.74 2.56 -16.72
C TRP A 138 12.43 2.57 -15.93
N GLY A 139 12.46 2.26 -14.63
CA GLY A 139 11.31 2.36 -13.73
C GLY A 139 11.21 3.75 -13.09
N LEU A 140 9.98 4.22 -12.84
CA LEU A 140 9.74 5.47 -12.08
C LEU A 140 10.12 5.30 -10.60
N ASP A 141 9.74 4.17 -10.03
CA ASP A 141 10.03 3.70 -8.68
C ASP A 141 10.02 2.16 -8.71
N ASP A 142 10.71 1.54 -7.76
CA ASP A 142 10.82 0.08 -7.71
C ASP A 142 9.50 -0.62 -7.32
N PHE A 143 8.59 0.06 -6.63
CA PHE A 143 7.43 -0.56 -6.00
C PHE A 143 6.08 0.07 -6.37
N GLN A 144 5.99 1.40 -6.45
CA GLN A 144 4.75 2.17 -6.48
C GLN A 144 4.63 3.04 -7.73
N PHE A 145 3.40 3.41 -8.10
CA PHE A 145 3.14 4.34 -9.21
C PHE A 145 2.01 5.32 -8.90
N LEU A 146 0.89 4.84 -8.35
CA LEU A 146 -0.27 5.67 -7.99
C LEU A 146 0.04 6.86 -7.07
N PRO A 147 0.91 6.79 -6.04
CA PRO A 147 1.20 7.95 -5.20
C PRO A 147 1.89 9.08 -5.96
N PHE A 148 2.60 8.80 -7.05
CA PHE A 148 3.17 9.86 -7.88
C PHE A 148 2.09 10.56 -8.72
N ILE A 149 1.08 9.82 -9.20
CA ILE A 149 -0.08 10.43 -9.89
C ILE A 149 -0.89 11.29 -8.92
N TRP A 150 -1.35 10.72 -7.81
CA TRP A 150 -2.18 11.46 -6.86
C TRP A 150 -1.41 12.54 -6.12
N GLY A 151 -0.15 12.29 -5.77
CA GLY A 151 0.73 13.26 -5.12
C GLY A 151 1.08 14.44 -6.02
N SER A 152 1.31 14.24 -7.32
CA SER A 152 1.51 15.36 -8.24
C SER A 152 0.24 16.19 -8.42
N SER A 153 -0.94 15.56 -8.39
CA SER A 153 -2.23 16.26 -8.36
C SER A 153 -2.38 17.17 -7.13
N GLN A 154 -1.87 16.76 -5.96
CA GLN A 154 -1.86 17.61 -4.75
C GLN A 154 -1.03 18.89 -4.92
N LEU A 155 -0.03 18.88 -5.81
CA LEU A 155 0.92 19.97 -6.01
C LEU A 155 0.54 20.92 -7.17
N ILE A 156 -0.59 20.67 -7.84
CA ILE A 156 -1.13 21.59 -8.85
C ILE A 156 -1.39 22.95 -8.20
N ASP A 157 -0.95 24.02 -8.86
CA ASP A 157 -1.07 25.41 -8.40
C ASP A 157 -0.40 25.71 -7.04
N HIS A 158 0.56 24.87 -6.60
CA HIS A 158 1.29 25.13 -5.36
C HIS A 158 2.13 26.41 -5.49
N PRO A 159 2.08 27.35 -4.52
CA PRO A 159 2.66 28.69 -4.67
C PRO A 159 4.20 28.69 -4.80
N ASN A 160 4.87 27.71 -4.17
CA ASN A 160 6.33 27.69 -4.04
C ASN A 160 6.99 26.39 -4.50
N LEU A 161 6.21 25.32 -4.71
CA LEU A 161 6.75 24.00 -5.02
C LEU A 161 6.53 23.73 -6.51
N GLU A 162 7.56 23.19 -7.14
CA GLU A 162 7.65 22.94 -8.58
C GLU A 162 8.35 21.59 -8.75
N PRO A 163 8.21 20.91 -9.91
CA PRO A 163 8.85 19.62 -10.12
C PRO A 163 10.36 19.61 -9.86
N ARG A 164 11.10 20.69 -10.16
CA ARG A 164 12.54 20.74 -9.87
C ARG A 164 12.91 20.64 -8.38
N HIS A 165 11.96 20.86 -7.48
CA HIS A 165 12.22 20.87 -6.04
C HIS A 165 12.17 19.49 -5.38
N PHE A 166 11.59 18.47 -6.02
CA PHE A 166 11.48 17.16 -5.36
C PHE A 166 12.84 16.46 -5.20
N VAL A 167 13.88 16.86 -5.92
CA VAL A 167 15.25 16.34 -5.75
C VAL A 167 16.06 17.09 -4.67
N ASP A 168 15.52 18.19 -4.12
CA ASP A 168 16.15 18.93 -3.04
C ASP A 168 15.76 18.29 -1.70
N GLU A 169 16.70 17.59 -1.06
CA GLU A 169 16.49 16.90 0.21
C GLU A 169 15.93 17.81 1.30
N LYS A 170 16.32 19.09 1.33
CA LYS A 170 15.81 20.02 2.34
C LYS A 170 14.32 20.29 2.10
N VAL A 171 13.93 20.54 0.86
CA VAL A 171 12.53 20.77 0.50
C VAL A 171 11.68 19.54 0.80
N VAL A 172 12.18 18.35 0.47
CA VAL A 172 11.50 17.09 0.78
C VAL A 172 11.29 16.94 2.28
N ASN A 173 12.36 17.07 3.09
CA ASN A 173 12.29 16.94 4.55
C ASN A 173 11.35 17.96 5.23
N GLU A 174 11.19 19.15 4.66
CA GLU A 174 10.30 20.18 5.21
C GLU A 174 8.82 19.95 4.86
N ASN A 175 8.51 19.27 3.74
CA ASN A 175 7.16 19.23 3.15
C ASN A 175 6.56 17.81 3.00
N HIS A 176 7.34 16.75 3.20
CA HIS A 176 6.90 15.37 2.90
C HIS A 176 5.62 14.94 3.64
N LYS A 177 5.40 15.44 4.86
CA LYS A 177 4.23 15.09 5.68
C LYS A 177 2.90 15.53 5.06
N ASP A 178 2.90 16.56 4.22
CA ASP A 178 1.70 17.12 3.61
C ASP A 178 1.46 16.58 2.19
N PHE A 179 2.51 16.11 1.51
CA PHE A 179 2.46 15.72 0.10
C PHE A 179 2.94 14.29 -0.14
N MET A 180 2.02 13.44 -0.61
CA MET A 180 2.27 12.02 -0.88
C MET A 180 3.41 11.80 -1.89
N PHE A 181 3.58 12.71 -2.86
CA PHE A 181 4.68 12.64 -3.82
C PHE A 181 6.03 12.73 -3.11
N LEU A 182 6.20 13.74 -2.24
CA LEU A 182 7.45 14.00 -1.54
C LEU A 182 7.75 12.92 -0.50
N GLU A 183 6.71 12.39 0.13
CA GLU A 183 6.81 11.22 1.02
C GLU A 183 7.33 9.97 0.30
N CYS A 184 6.99 9.76 -0.97
CA CYS A 184 7.59 8.69 -1.78
C CYS A 184 9.05 8.98 -2.13
N ILE A 185 9.38 10.23 -2.47
CA ILE A 185 10.78 10.60 -2.76
C ILE A 185 11.66 10.39 -1.52
N LEU A 186 11.18 10.78 -0.34
CA LEU A 186 11.88 10.54 0.92
C LEU A 186 12.24 9.07 1.10
N PHE A 187 11.28 8.16 0.84
CA PHE A 187 11.50 6.72 0.94
C PHE A 187 12.55 6.18 -0.05
N ILE A 188 12.67 6.76 -1.25
CA ILE A 188 13.68 6.37 -2.24
C ILE A 188 15.09 6.81 -1.79
N THR A 189 15.18 7.94 -1.10
CA THR A 189 16.46 8.52 -0.64
C THR A 189 16.94 7.98 0.71
N GLU A 190 16.11 7.23 1.44
CA GLU A 190 16.43 6.57 2.71
C GLU A 190 17.25 5.28 2.54
#